data_AF-A0A8H9N1Y6-F1
#
_entry.id   AF-A0A8H9N1Y6-F1
#
_cell.length_a   1.000
_cell.length_b   1.000
_cell.length_c   1.000
_cell.angle_alpha   90.00
_cell.angle_beta   90.00
_cell.angle_gamma   90.00
#
_symmetry.space_group_name_H-M   'P 1'
#
loop_
_entity.id
_entity.type
_entity.pdbx_description
1 polymer ?
#
loop_
_entity_poly.entity_id
_entity_poly.type
_entity_poly.pdbx_seq_one_letter_code
_entity_poly.pdbx_strand_id
1 'polypeptide(L)'
;MNPIQCSKCSAIAPLKFDKSFYDEFQGMALFEATELGWIHTEGEHIICMGCRKEIHSVWRLPTKTELISVLWENSVTNPEILRSLELREEKGEEIDEEDYFANPVGQELFSKVFNSMERLQFWSSSCANPVINSSAWSMRIDIGRPSIISKRGRTSVRLVRSMQAKPTWKFGDDPELRYTVSDCGDFITDNRTGLQWKRSAEAEKFTWDDAVAKYGTIENITTQLKPPTK
;
A
#
# COMPACT_ATOMS: atom_id res chain seq x y z
N MET A 1 7.24 -8.42 -35.96
CA MET A 1 6.85 -8.32 -34.54
C MET A 1 5.44 -7.78 -34.47
N ASN A 2 4.57 -8.41 -33.69
CA ASN A 2 3.24 -7.84 -33.42
C ASN A 2 3.39 -6.59 -32.55
N PRO A 3 2.59 -5.53 -32.78
CA PRO A 3 2.58 -4.36 -31.92
C PRO A 3 2.12 -4.78 -30.52
N ILE A 4 2.88 -4.38 -29.49
CA ILE A 4 2.46 -4.54 -28.10
C ILE A 4 1.38 -3.50 -27.82
N GLN A 5 0.24 -3.94 -27.32
CA GLN A 5 -0.89 -3.07 -27.02
C GLN A 5 -1.19 -3.03 -25.53
N CYS A 6 -1.59 -1.86 -25.05
CA CYS A 6 -2.09 -1.71 -23.69
C CYS A 6 -3.38 -2.50 -23.53
N SER A 7 -3.42 -3.39 -22.55
CA SER A 7 -4.64 -4.14 -22.22
C SER A 7 -5.81 -3.25 -21.78
N LYS A 8 -5.57 -1.98 -21.39
CA LYS A 8 -6.59 -1.04 -20.90
C LYS A 8 -7.05 -0.02 -21.95
N CYS A 9 -6.12 0.74 -22.54
CA CYS A 9 -6.47 1.84 -23.45
C CYS A 9 -6.16 1.53 -24.93
N SER A 10 -5.70 0.32 -25.23
CA SER A 10 -5.28 -0.11 -26.58
C SER A 10 -4.16 0.71 -27.21
N ALA A 11 -3.48 1.59 -26.46
CA ALA A 11 -2.30 2.30 -26.92
C ALA A 11 -1.23 1.30 -27.40
N ILE A 12 -0.47 1.64 -28.44
CA ILE A 12 0.56 0.79 -29.02
C ILE A 12 1.94 1.20 -28.48
N ALA A 13 2.76 0.23 -28.09
CA ALA A 13 4.12 0.49 -27.63
C ALA A 13 4.99 1.06 -28.76
N PRO A 14 5.74 2.15 -28.51
CA PRO A 14 6.71 2.67 -29.46
C PRO A 14 7.92 1.73 -29.47
N LEU A 15 7.84 0.64 -30.23
CA LEU A 15 8.97 -0.26 -30.44
C LEU A 15 9.98 0.42 -31.37
N LYS A 16 11.15 0.80 -30.84
CA LYS A 16 12.30 1.14 -31.70
C LYS A 16 13.00 -0.16 -32.09
N PHE A 17 13.10 -0.40 -33.39
CA PHE A 17 13.77 -1.55 -33.95
C PHE A 17 15.29 -1.33 -33.87
N ASP A 18 15.99 -2.04 -33.00
CA ASP A 18 17.45 -2.12 -32.99
C ASP A 18 17.87 -3.53 -33.45
N LYS A 19 18.62 -3.57 -34.56
CA LYS A 19 19.09 -4.81 -35.20
C LYS A 19 20.18 -5.52 -34.40
N SER A 20 20.89 -4.80 -33.52
CA SER A 20 22.04 -5.34 -32.77
C SER A 20 21.66 -6.25 -31.61
N PHE A 21 20.39 -6.22 -31.17
CA PHE A 21 19.92 -6.90 -29.96
C PHE A 21 19.37 -8.32 -30.20
N TYR A 22 19.12 -8.68 -31.46
CA TYR A 22 18.36 -9.89 -31.83
C TYR A 22 19.21 -11.16 -31.95
N ASP A 23 20.53 -11.05 -32.01
CA ASP A 23 21.41 -12.21 -32.23
C ASP A 23 21.78 -12.97 -30.93
N GLU A 24 21.50 -12.43 -29.74
CA GLU A 24 21.97 -13.04 -28.48
C GLU A 24 20.92 -13.80 -27.65
N PHE A 25 19.60 -13.60 -27.85
CA PHE A 25 18.60 -14.25 -26.97
C PHE A 25 17.35 -14.76 -27.72
N GLN A 26 17.33 -16.05 -28.05
CA GLN A 26 16.08 -16.75 -28.40
C GLN A 26 15.21 -16.92 -27.15
N GLY A 27 14.02 -16.29 -27.15
CA GLY A 27 12.93 -16.64 -26.23
C GLY A 27 12.73 -15.75 -25.01
N MET A 28 13.45 -14.63 -24.85
CA MET A 28 13.16 -13.64 -23.82
C MET A 28 13.14 -12.23 -24.40
N ALA A 29 11.97 -11.61 -24.43
CA ALA A 29 11.86 -10.19 -24.74
C ALA A 29 12.01 -9.38 -23.45
N LEU A 30 13.24 -9.03 -23.09
CA LEU A 30 13.53 -7.97 -22.14
C LEU A 30 13.31 -6.63 -22.88
N PHE A 31 12.14 -6.03 -22.71
CA PHE A 31 11.81 -4.70 -23.23
C PHE A 31 12.45 -3.60 -22.38
N GLU A 32 13.78 -3.58 -22.33
CA GLU A 32 14.56 -2.49 -21.76
C GLU A 32 15.22 -1.72 -22.89
N ALA A 33 14.57 -0.64 -23.36
CA ALA A 33 15.21 0.61 -23.78
C ALA A 33 14.23 1.51 -24.55
N THR A 34 13.57 2.41 -23.82
CA THR A 34 13.62 3.86 -24.07
C THR A 34 12.80 4.58 -22.99
N GLU A 35 13.44 4.71 -21.83
CA GLU A 35 13.28 5.73 -20.79
C GLU A 35 11.92 6.02 -20.13
N LEU A 36 10.75 5.59 -20.63
CA LEU A 36 9.45 5.87 -19.99
C LEU A 36 8.37 4.75 -20.09
N GLY A 37 8.76 3.48 -20.28
CA GLY A 37 8.14 2.28 -19.68
C GLY A 37 6.79 1.71 -20.19
N TRP A 38 6.72 0.38 -20.25
CA TRP A 38 5.51 -0.46 -20.27
C TRP A 38 5.68 -1.53 -19.19
N ILE A 39 4.60 -1.97 -18.52
CA ILE A 39 4.70 -2.91 -17.38
C ILE A 39 4.01 -4.21 -17.71
N HIS A 40 4.74 -5.31 -17.51
CA HIS A 40 4.20 -6.67 -17.51
C HIS A 40 3.75 -7.03 -16.08
N THR A 41 2.52 -7.51 -15.93
CA THR A 41 1.96 -7.93 -14.64
C THR A 41 1.91 -9.45 -14.52
N GLU A 42 1.64 -10.00 -13.33
CA GLU A 42 1.63 -11.44 -13.04
C GLU A 42 0.67 -12.28 -13.92
N GLY A 43 -0.26 -11.64 -14.65
CA GLY A 43 -1.19 -12.29 -15.59
C GLY A 43 -0.91 -12.02 -17.07
N GLU A 44 0.33 -11.72 -17.45
CA GLU A 44 0.76 -11.38 -18.83
C GLU A 44 0.15 -10.10 -19.42
N HIS A 45 -0.61 -9.34 -18.63
CA HIS A 45 -1.14 -8.05 -19.09
C HIS A 45 -0.05 -7.00 -19.19
N ILE A 46 -0.07 -6.28 -20.31
CA ILE A 46 0.85 -5.19 -20.60
C ILE A 46 0.11 -3.86 -20.43
N ILE A 47 0.59 -3.02 -19.50
CA ILE A 47 -0.03 -1.73 -19.14
C ILE A 47 0.90 -0.59 -19.52
N CYS A 48 0.37 0.47 -20.15
CA CYS A 48 1.13 1.67 -20.47
C CYS A 48 1.30 2.56 -19.23
N MET A 49 2.31 3.43 -19.21
CA MET A 49 2.52 4.34 -18.08
C MET A 49 1.33 5.30 -17.81
N GLY A 50 0.53 5.65 -18.82
CA GLY A 50 -0.67 6.46 -18.62
C GLY A 50 -1.72 5.73 -17.78
N CYS A 51 -2.08 4.53 -18.20
CA CYS A 51 -3.01 3.68 -17.45
C CYS A 51 -2.46 3.30 -16.07
N ARG A 52 -1.15 3.09 -15.96
CA ARG A 52 -0.47 2.87 -14.68
C ARG A 52 -0.64 4.07 -13.74
N LYS A 53 -0.40 5.29 -14.21
CA LYS A 53 -0.60 6.52 -13.42
C LYS A 53 -2.05 6.62 -12.95
N GLU A 54 -3.01 6.43 -13.85
CA GLU A 54 -4.43 6.44 -13.50
C GLU A 54 -4.77 5.41 -12.42
N ILE A 55 -4.31 4.16 -12.55
CA ILE A 55 -4.52 3.10 -11.55
C ILE A 55 -3.95 3.50 -10.20
N HIS A 56 -2.75 4.08 -10.20
CA HIS A 56 -2.08 4.52 -8.97
C HIS A 56 -2.73 5.76 -8.36
N SER A 57 -3.52 6.55 -9.11
CA SER A 57 -4.20 7.74 -8.60
C SER A 57 -5.52 7.44 -7.89
N VAL A 58 -6.04 6.21 -7.95
CA VAL A 58 -7.32 5.81 -7.33
C VAL A 58 -7.15 5.60 -5.82
N TRP A 59 -8.02 6.23 -5.04
CA TRP A 59 -8.16 5.98 -3.61
C TRP A 59 -8.81 4.62 -3.36
N ARG A 60 -8.16 3.78 -2.56
CA ARG A 60 -8.62 2.41 -2.27
C ARG A 60 -8.36 2.00 -0.83
N LEU A 61 -8.90 0.83 -0.47
CA LEU A 61 -8.49 0.20 0.78
C LEU A 61 -7.00 -0.16 0.74
N PRO A 62 -6.27 0.13 1.83
CA PRO A 62 -4.88 -0.27 1.99
C PRO A 62 -4.77 -1.76 2.32
N THR A 63 -3.72 -2.40 1.84
CA THR A 63 -3.34 -3.75 2.29
C THR A 63 -2.90 -3.73 3.75
N LYS A 64 -2.81 -4.91 4.39
CA LYS A 64 -2.21 -5.06 5.72
C LYS A 64 -0.82 -4.42 5.76
N THR A 65 0.02 -4.70 4.77
CA THR A 65 1.41 -4.19 4.70
C THR A 65 1.45 -2.67 4.58
N GLU A 66 0.58 -2.07 3.77
CA GLU A 66 0.50 -0.61 3.64
C GLU A 66 0.01 0.05 4.93
N LEU A 67 -0.99 -0.52 5.62
CA LEU A 67 -1.42 0.02 6.92
C LEU A 67 -0.33 -0.09 7.97
N ILE A 68 0.37 -1.23 8.02
CA ILE A 68 1.54 -1.42 8.88
C ILE A 68 2.59 -0.35 8.54
N SER A 69 2.78 -0.01 7.27
CA SER A 69 3.82 0.92 6.88
C SER A 69 3.60 2.34 7.37
N VAL A 70 2.38 2.71 7.75
CA VAL A 70 2.08 4.04 8.34
C VAL A 70 2.33 4.05 9.85
N LEU A 71 2.44 2.89 10.49
CA LEU A 71 2.82 2.83 11.89
C LEU A 71 4.21 3.44 12.06
N TRP A 72 4.35 4.24 13.10
CA TRP A 72 5.63 4.79 13.49
C TRP A 72 6.43 3.75 14.24
N GLU A 73 7.76 3.74 14.02
CA GLU A 73 8.78 2.85 14.58
C GLU A 73 8.25 1.94 15.69
N ASN A 74 7.62 0.87 15.23
CA ASN A 74 7.21 -0.23 16.06
C ASN A 74 8.05 -1.43 15.65
N SER A 75 8.06 -2.43 16.52
CA SER A 75 8.63 -3.74 16.23
C SER A 75 8.27 -4.23 14.82
N VAL A 76 7.02 -4.09 14.40
CA VAL A 76 6.56 -4.58 13.09
C VAL A 76 7.20 -3.87 11.88
N THR A 77 7.62 -2.62 12.00
CA THR A 77 8.20 -1.83 10.90
C THR A 77 9.71 -1.66 10.98
N ASN A 78 10.31 -1.86 12.16
CA ASN A 78 11.75 -1.88 12.36
C ASN A 78 12.19 -3.31 12.73
N PRO A 79 12.81 -4.06 11.80
CA PRO A 79 13.21 -5.46 12.02
C PRO A 79 14.13 -5.67 13.24
N GLU A 80 14.92 -4.67 13.61
CA GLU A 80 15.79 -4.76 14.79
C GLU A 80 14.97 -4.70 16.08
N ILE A 81 13.91 -3.90 16.11
CA ILE A 81 12.98 -3.80 17.24
C ILE A 81 12.08 -5.04 17.29
N LEU A 82 11.63 -5.58 16.14
CA LEU A 82 10.87 -6.85 16.10
C LEU A 82 11.64 -7.96 16.79
N ARG A 83 12.89 -8.13 16.36
CA ARG A 83 13.76 -9.17 16.88
C ARG A 83 14.02 -9.00 18.38
N SER A 84 14.11 -7.77 18.85
CA SER A 84 14.23 -7.46 20.28
C SER A 84 12.98 -7.87 21.06
N LEU A 85 11.78 -7.56 20.56
CA LEU A 85 10.53 -7.95 21.23
C LEU A 85 10.28 -9.46 21.18
N GLU A 86 10.52 -10.12 20.05
CA GLU A 86 10.40 -11.59 19.92
C GLU A 86 11.29 -12.31 20.94
N LEU A 87 12.54 -11.84 21.11
CA LEU A 87 13.48 -12.38 22.11
C LEU A 87 13.01 -12.16 23.55
N ARG A 88 12.26 -11.09 23.83
CA ARG A 88 11.66 -10.82 25.16
C ARG A 88 10.47 -11.74 25.41
N GLU A 89 9.60 -11.92 24.42
CA GLU A 89 8.46 -12.83 24.49
C GLU A 89 8.91 -14.29 24.69
N GLU A 90 9.96 -14.73 23.98
CA GLU A 90 10.57 -16.06 24.14
C GLU A 90 11.14 -16.31 25.54
N LYS A 91 11.55 -15.24 26.24
CA LYS A 91 12.01 -15.29 27.64
C LYS A 91 10.87 -15.23 28.66
N GLY A 92 9.63 -15.14 28.21
CA GLY A 92 8.45 -15.02 29.05
C GLY A 92 8.32 -13.64 29.72
N GLU A 93 8.98 -12.62 29.17
CA GLU A 93 8.78 -11.24 29.63
C GLU A 93 7.40 -10.75 29.17
N GLU A 94 6.66 -10.12 30.09
CA GLU A 94 5.44 -9.42 29.74
C GLU A 94 5.80 -8.18 28.92
N ILE A 95 5.33 -8.12 27.67
CA ILE A 95 5.55 -6.99 26.76
C ILE A 95 4.40 -6.01 27.00
N ASP A 96 4.72 -4.82 27.51
CA ASP A 96 3.74 -3.77 27.72
C ASP A 96 3.21 -3.24 26.37
N GLU A 97 1.97 -2.76 26.31
CA GLU A 97 1.43 -2.13 25.10
C GLU A 97 2.26 -0.91 24.68
N GLU A 98 2.89 -0.22 25.65
CA GLU A 98 3.83 0.88 25.40
C GLU A 98 5.11 0.43 24.70
N ASP A 99 5.58 -0.82 24.92
CA ASP A 99 6.78 -1.36 24.28
C ASP A 99 6.63 -1.59 22.77
N TYR A 100 5.38 -1.67 22.27
CA TYR A 100 5.13 -1.75 20.83
C TYR A 100 5.43 -0.42 20.13
N PHE A 101 5.39 0.71 20.84
CA PHE A 101 5.77 2.01 20.32
C PHE A 101 7.08 2.49 20.92
N ALA A 102 8.15 2.39 20.15
CA ALA A 102 9.47 2.82 20.61
C ALA A 102 9.68 4.35 20.53
N ASN A 103 8.73 5.11 19.98
CA ASN A 103 8.96 6.51 19.62
C ASN A 103 7.69 7.40 19.75
N PRO A 104 7.48 8.03 20.92
CA PRO A 104 6.36 8.95 21.18
C PRO A 104 6.31 10.16 20.22
N VAL A 105 7.47 10.67 19.78
CA VAL A 105 7.56 11.81 18.85
C VAL A 105 6.88 11.45 17.52
N GLY A 106 7.09 10.23 17.06
CA GLY A 106 6.47 9.74 15.84
C GLY A 106 4.96 9.48 15.95
N GLN A 107 4.48 9.12 17.13
CA GLN A 107 3.03 8.98 17.39
C GLN A 107 2.34 10.34 17.44
N GLU A 108 2.98 11.33 18.06
CA GLU A 108 2.52 12.72 18.04
C GLU A 108 2.49 13.27 16.61
N LEU A 109 3.56 13.05 15.84
CA LEU A 109 3.63 13.43 14.44
C LEU A 109 2.55 12.75 13.61
N PHE A 110 2.34 11.44 13.79
CA PHE A 110 1.24 10.73 13.13
C PHE A 110 -0.10 11.40 13.46
N SER A 111 -0.36 11.67 14.74
CA SER A 111 -1.63 12.25 15.20
C SER A 111 -1.88 13.64 14.61
N LYS A 112 -0.82 14.48 14.58
CA LYS A 112 -0.80 15.81 13.97
C LYS A 112 -1.06 15.75 12.46
N VAL A 113 -0.43 14.81 11.77
CA VAL A 113 -0.53 14.70 10.31
C VAL A 113 -1.87 14.11 9.86
N PHE A 114 -2.37 13.08 10.55
CA PHE A 114 -3.56 12.32 10.14
C PHE A 114 -4.88 12.77 10.78
N ASN A 115 -4.91 13.92 11.47
CA ASN A 115 -6.12 14.53 12.03
C ASN A 115 -7.08 13.50 12.68
N SER A 116 -6.52 12.54 13.43
CA SER A 116 -7.12 11.22 13.66
C SER A 116 -7.56 10.96 15.10
N MET A 117 -7.82 12.01 15.90
CA MET A 117 -7.96 11.86 17.35
C MET A 117 -9.17 11.03 17.83
N GLU A 118 -10.12 10.69 16.95
CA GLU A 118 -11.31 9.91 17.31
C GLU A 118 -11.34 8.47 16.76
N ARG A 119 -10.42 8.13 15.85
CA ARG A 119 -10.47 6.85 15.11
C ARG A 119 -9.15 6.14 15.20
N LEU A 120 -9.18 5.04 15.94
CA LEU A 120 -7.98 4.31 16.31
C LEU A 120 -7.85 2.99 15.56
N GLN A 121 -8.95 2.45 15.01
CA GLN A 121 -8.96 1.17 14.29
C GLN A 121 -9.39 1.34 12.84
N PHE A 122 -8.62 0.76 11.91
CA PHE A 122 -8.84 0.87 10.46
C PHE A 122 -8.86 -0.48 9.77
N TRP A 123 -9.78 -0.66 8.82
CA TRP A 123 -9.81 -1.85 7.96
C TRP A 123 -8.64 -1.88 6.97
N SER A 124 -8.06 -3.07 6.78
CA SER A 124 -7.26 -3.40 5.60
C SER A 124 -8.09 -4.12 4.55
N SER A 125 -7.61 -4.16 3.31
CA SER A 125 -8.13 -5.03 2.25
C SER A 125 -7.77 -6.50 2.41
N SER A 126 -6.93 -6.86 3.40
CA SER A 126 -6.39 -8.22 3.53
C SER A 126 -7.32 -9.11 4.37
N CYS A 127 -7.78 -10.20 3.77
CA CYS A 127 -8.49 -11.25 4.51
C CYS A 127 -7.52 -11.93 5.49
N ALA A 128 -7.98 -12.24 6.71
CA ALA A 128 -7.12 -12.82 7.74
C ALA A 128 -6.93 -14.32 7.54
N ASN A 129 -8.00 -15.01 7.13
CA ASN A 129 -7.98 -16.41 6.75
C ASN A 129 -8.79 -16.57 5.47
N PRO A 130 -8.14 -16.87 4.32
CA PRO A 130 -8.84 -17.01 3.04
C PRO A 130 -9.80 -18.20 3.00
N VAL A 131 -9.63 -19.20 3.88
CA VAL A 131 -10.46 -20.41 3.92
C VAL A 131 -11.77 -20.18 4.67
N ILE A 132 -11.70 -19.62 5.88
CA ILE A 132 -12.89 -19.40 6.72
C ILE A 132 -13.61 -18.10 6.33
N ASN A 133 -12.88 -17.15 5.74
CA ASN A 133 -13.35 -15.89 5.18
C ASN A 133 -14.26 -15.04 6.09
N SER A 134 -14.25 -15.28 7.40
CA SER A 134 -15.11 -14.62 8.39
C SER A 134 -14.47 -13.39 9.06
N SER A 135 -13.15 -13.26 8.91
CA SER A 135 -12.35 -12.24 9.57
C SER A 135 -11.39 -11.56 8.61
N ALA A 136 -11.06 -10.31 8.89
CA ALA A 136 -10.09 -9.53 8.13
C ALA A 136 -9.10 -8.84 9.04
N TRP A 137 -7.96 -8.46 8.47
CA TRP A 137 -6.99 -7.66 9.17
C TRP A 137 -7.48 -6.22 9.31
N SER A 138 -7.31 -5.70 10.52
CA SER A 138 -7.46 -4.29 10.86
C SER A 138 -6.18 -3.81 11.52
N MET A 139 -6.02 -2.49 11.62
CA MET A 139 -4.90 -1.86 12.28
C MET A 139 -5.38 -0.96 13.41
N ARG A 140 -4.86 -1.18 14.62
CA ARG A 140 -4.99 -0.25 15.74
C ARG A 140 -3.78 0.67 15.76
N ILE A 141 -4.00 1.95 15.50
CA ILE A 141 -2.94 2.96 15.38
C ILE A 141 -2.60 3.58 16.75
N ASP A 142 -3.51 3.54 17.70
CA ASP A 142 -3.27 3.96 19.08
C ASP A 142 -2.32 3.04 19.85
N ILE A 143 -2.30 1.75 19.52
CA ILE A 143 -1.41 0.73 20.11
C ILE A 143 -0.46 0.07 19.08
N GLY A 144 -0.47 0.56 17.83
CA GLY A 144 0.54 0.18 16.83
C GLY A 144 0.50 -1.28 16.40
N ARG A 145 -0.68 -1.91 16.48
CA ARG A 145 -0.81 -3.37 16.39
C ARG A 145 -1.82 -3.81 15.33
N PRO A 146 -1.44 -4.75 14.44
CA PRO A 146 -2.40 -5.42 13.58
C PRO A 146 -3.33 -6.32 14.42
N SER A 147 -4.62 -6.28 14.13
CA SER A 147 -5.63 -7.07 14.84
C SER A 147 -6.55 -7.78 13.83
N ILE A 148 -6.86 -9.04 14.11
CA ILE A 148 -7.85 -9.81 13.35
C ILE A 148 -9.21 -9.58 14.00
N ILE A 149 -10.16 -9.04 13.24
CA ILE A 149 -11.53 -8.83 13.72
C ILE A 149 -12.55 -9.41 12.74
N SER A 150 -13.75 -9.69 13.24
CA SER A 150 -14.86 -10.21 12.43
C SER A 150 -15.25 -9.21 11.34
N LYS A 151 -15.46 -9.70 10.11
CA LYS A 151 -15.94 -8.88 8.98
C LYS A 151 -17.31 -8.24 9.22
N ARG A 152 -18.10 -8.79 10.16
CA ARG A 152 -19.40 -8.25 10.60
C ARG A 152 -19.25 -7.01 11.49
N GLY A 153 -18.09 -6.84 12.13
CA GLY A 153 -17.78 -5.66 12.93
C GLY A 153 -17.69 -4.41 12.07
N ARG A 154 -18.06 -3.25 12.63
CA ARG A 154 -17.94 -1.97 11.94
C ARG A 154 -16.71 -1.21 12.44
N THR A 155 -15.79 -0.86 11.55
CA THR A 155 -14.62 -0.04 11.89
C THR A 155 -14.34 1.04 10.85
N SER A 156 -13.34 1.88 11.12
CA SER A 156 -13.02 3.04 10.27
C SER A 156 -12.26 2.61 9.01
N VAL A 157 -12.27 3.49 8.02
CA VAL A 157 -11.52 3.32 6.78
C VAL A 157 -10.64 4.55 6.56
N ARG A 158 -9.40 4.31 6.12
CA ARG A 158 -8.49 5.34 5.64
C ARG A 158 -7.96 4.87 4.30
N LEU A 159 -8.06 5.72 3.29
CA LEU A 159 -7.73 5.33 1.93
C LEU A 159 -6.27 5.66 1.61
N VAL A 160 -5.69 4.79 0.80
CA VAL A 160 -4.35 4.93 0.24
C VAL A 160 -4.46 4.97 -1.29
N ARG A 161 -3.49 5.61 -1.92
CA ARG A 161 -3.22 5.44 -3.35
C ARG A 161 -1.74 5.16 -3.55
N SER A 162 -1.44 4.37 -4.58
CA SER A 162 -0.13 3.77 -4.80
C SER A 162 0.98 4.80 -5.04
N MET A 163 2.24 4.35 -4.93
CA MET A 163 3.48 5.12 -4.96
C MET A 163 3.46 6.32 -5.95
N GLN A 164 3.05 7.49 -5.46
CA GLN A 164 2.96 8.73 -6.23
C GLN A 164 4.30 9.47 -6.26
N ALA A 165 5.18 9.19 -5.30
CA ALA A 165 6.50 9.79 -5.16
C ALA A 165 7.57 8.71 -5.00
N LYS A 166 8.82 9.06 -5.34
CA LYS A 166 9.96 8.21 -4.98
C LYS A 166 10.18 8.30 -3.46
N PRO A 167 10.44 7.19 -2.77
CA PRO A 167 10.87 7.24 -1.38
C PRO A 167 12.13 8.08 -1.21
N THR A 168 12.14 8.97 -0.22
CA THR A 168 13.27 9.84 0.13
C THR A 168 13.66 9.78 1.61
N TRP A 169 12.86 9.11 2.44
CA TRP A 169 13.06 9.01 3.89
C TRP A 169 13.42 7.58 4.30
N LYS A 170 14.33 7.44 5.26
CA LYS A 170 14.78 6.17 5.84
C LYS A 170 14.77 6.23 7.37
N PHE A 171 14.78 5.06 8.01
CA PHE A 171 14.90 4.98 9.47
C PHE A 171 16.17 5.70 9.95
N GLY A 172 16.01 6.51 11.01
CA GLY A 172 17.07 7.37 11.54
C GLY A 172 17.12 8.79 10.95
N ASP A 173 16.39 9.06 9.86
CA ASP A 173 16.21 10.43 9.37
C ASP A 173 15.29 11.24 10.30
N ASP A 174 15.31 12.57 10.18
CA ASP A 174 14.45 13.47 10.95
C ASP A 174 12.97 13.05 10.83
N PRO A 175 12.29 12.76 11.96
CA PRO A 175 10.89 12.36 11.97
C PRO A 175 9.96 13.32 11.23
N GLU A 176 10.14 14.64 11.39
CA GLU A 176 9.27 15.66 10.79
C GLU A 176 9.30 15.62 9.25
N LEU A 177 10.32 15.00 8.65
CA LEU A 177 10.45 14.86 7.20
C LEU A 177 9.77 13.61 6.62
N ARG A 178 9.22 12.71 7.45
CA ARG A 178 8.57 11.50 6.94
C ARG A 178 7.32 11.81 6.11
N TYR A 179 6.57 12.84 6.49
CA TYR A 179 5.28 13.14 5.86
C TYR A 179 5.28 14.51 5.21
N THR A 180 4.87 14.57 3.94
CA THR A 180 4.62 15.83 3.24
C THR A 180 3.12 16.03 3.06
N VAL A 181 2.57 17.05 3.72
CA VAL A 181 1.16 17.44 3.55
C VAL A 181 0.98 18.10 2.19
N SER A 182 -0.07 17.72 1.46
CA SER A 182 -0.43 18.34 0.19
C SER A 182 -0.88 19.79 0.35
N ASP A 183 -0.73 20.60 -0.70
CA ASP A 183 -1.13 22.02 -0.69
C ASP A 183 -2.61 22.22 -0.37
N CYS A 184 -3.48 21.29 -0.77
CA CYS A 184 -4.91 21.32 -0.44
C CYS A 184 -5.22 20.83 0.98
N GLY A 185 -4.25 20.23 1.67
CA GLY A 185 -4.39 19.75 3.03
C GLY A 185 -5.22 18.47 3.20
N ASP A 186 -5.64 17.80 2.13
CA ASP A 186 -6.55 16.63 2.18
C ASP A 186 -5.82 15.28 2.26
N PHE A 187 -4.59 15.23 1.75
CA PHE A 187 -3.77 14.03 1.76
C PHE A 187 -2.33 14.33 2.13
N ILE A 188 -1.60 13.27 2.48
CA ILE A 188 -0.15 13.31 2.68
C ILE A 188 0.56 12.37 1.73
N THR A 189 1.84 12.63 1.51
CA THR A 189 2.80 11.67 0.98
C THR A 189 3.64 11.12 2.13
N ASP A 190 3.69 9.80 2.25
CA ASP A 190 4.64 9.09 3.12
C ASP A 190 5.97 8.94 2.38
N ASN A 191 6.96 9.75 2.75
CA ASN A 191 8.27 9.81 2.08
C ASN A 191 9.10 8.53 2.30
N ARG A 192 8.68 7.61 3.18
CA ARG A 192 9.30 6.28 3.33
C ARG A 192 8.86 5.31 2.25
N THR A 193 7.58 5.36 1.86
CA THR A 193 6.99 4.39 0.92
C THR A 193 6.62 5.00 -0.43
N GLY A 194 6.57 6.33 -0.51
CA GLY A 194 6.04 7.08 -1.64
C GLY A 194 4.52 6.99 -1.79
N LEU A 195 3.82 6.29 -0.88
CA LEU A 195 2.37 6.17 -0.88
C LEU A 195 1.73 7.50 -0.48
N GLN A 196 0.52 7.72 -0.99
CA GLN A 196 -0.30 8.85 -0.53
C GLN A 196 -1.50 8.36 0.23
N TRP A 197 -1.81 9.07 1.31
CA TRP A 197 -2.87 8.71 2.25
C TRP A 197 -3.81 9.87 2.45
N LYS A 198 -5.12 9.61 2.48
CA LYS A 198 -6.08 10.61 2.94
C LYS A 198 -5.76 10.98 4.39
N ARG A 199 -5.71 12.28 4.67
CA ARG A 199 -5.49 12.81 6.02
C ARG A 199 -6.68 12.62 6.92
N SER A 200 -7.90 12.70 6.40
CA SER A 200 -9.10 12.35 7.18
C SER A 200 -9.49 10.90 6.93
N ALA A 201 -9.91 10.22 7.99
CA ALA A 201 -10.62 8.96 7.85
C ALA A 201 -11.98 9.20 7.18
N GLU A 202 -12.52 8.16 6.54
CA GLU A 202 -13.86 8.21 5.97
C GLU A 202 -14.91 8.38 7.08
N ALA A 203 -15.90 9.25 6.91
CA ALA A 203 -16.83 9.66 7.97
C ALA A 203 -17.72 8.53 8.51
N GLU A 204 -17.96 7.48 7.74
CA GLU A 204 -18.74 6.33 8.18
C GLU A 204 -17.83 5.22 8.73
N LYS A 205 -18.38 4.38 9.62
CA LYS A 205 -17.78 3.08 9.94
C LYS A 205 -18.41 2.03 9.04
N PHE A 206 -17.62 1.07 8.56
CA PHE A 206 -18.06 0.08 7.57
C PHE A 206 -17.86 -1.34 8.10
N THR A 207 -18.71 -2.27 7.67
CA THR A 207 -18.32 -3.69 7.67
C THR A 207 -17.19 -3.89 6.65
N TRP A 208 -16.47 -5.01 6.74
CA TRP A 208 -15.35 -5.23 5.82
C TRP A 208 -15.85 -5.36 4.36
N ASP A 209 -16.94 -6.09 4.14
CA ASP A 209 -17.50 -6.30 2.79
C ASP A 209 -18.02 -4.97 2.20
N ASP A 210 -18.69 -4.13 3.00
CA ASP A 210 -19.14 -2.80 2.54
C ASP A 210 -17.97 -1.91 2.15
N ALA A 211 -16.88 -1.93 2.93
CA ALA A 211 -15.69 -1.15 2.66
C ALA A 211 -15.02 -1.58 1.35
N VAL A 212 -14.90 -2.90 1.13
CA VAL A 212 -14.32 -3.47 -0.10
C VAL A 212 -15.19 -3.14 -1.31
N ALA A 213 -16.51 -3.24 -1.19
CA ALA A 213 -17.43 -2.91 -2.26
C ALA A 213 -17.40 -1.41 -2.62
N LYS A 214 -17.33 -0.52 -1.62
CA LYS A 214 -17.36 0.93 -1.82
C LYS A 214 -16.06 1.51 -2.34
N TYR A 215 -14.92 1.08 -1.80
CA TYR A 215 -13.62 1.69 -2.07
C TYR A 215 -12.71 0.83 -2.94
N GLY A 216 -13.03 -0.45 -3.12
CA GLY A 216 -12.18 -1.39 -3.84
C GLY A 216 -10.88 -1.72 -3.10
N THR A 217 -10.22 -2.76 -3.61
CA THR A 217 -8.86 -3.16 -3.21
C THR A 217 -7.90 -2.95 -4.38
N ILE A 218 -6.59 -3.13 -4.15
CA ILE A 218 -5.63 -3.08 -5.25
C ILE A 218 -5.93 -4.19 -6.28
N GLU A 219 -6.33 -5.37 -5.82
CA GLU A 219 -6.73 -6.51 -6.65
C GLU A 219 -7.99 -6.20 -7.46
N ASN A 220 -9.00 -5.55 -6.88
CA ASN A 220 -10.20 -5.16 -7.61
C ASN A 220 -9.87 -4.17 -8.73
N ILE A 221 -9.01 -3.20 -8.44
CA ILE A 221 -8.60 -2.17 -9.41
C ILE A 221 -7.72 -2.78 -10.52
N THR A 222 -6.87 -3.75 -10.20
CA THR A 222 -6.05 -4.45 -11.20
C THR A 222 -6.85 -5.48 -12.00
N THR A 223 -7.88 -6.10 -11.42
CA THR A 223 -8.69 -7.12 -12.10
C THR A 223 -9.74 -6.53 -13.05
N GLN A 224 -10.24 -5.31 -12.78
CA GLN A 224 -11.05 -4.54 -13.74
C GLN A 224 -10.28 -4.20 -15.05
N LEU A 225 -9.00 -4.55 -15.14
CA LEU A 225 -8.16 -4.43 -16.33
C LEU A 225 -8.17 -5.68 -17.21
N LYS A 226 -8.86 -6.76 -16.81
CA LYS A 226 -9.09 -7.93 -17.67
C LYS A 226 -10.22 -7.61 -18.65
N PRO A 227 -10.00 -7.66 -19.98
CA PRO A 227 -11.11 -7.62 -20.92
C PRO A 227 -12.03 -8.83 -20.64
N PRO A 228 -13.35 -8.71 -20.82
CA PRO A 228 -14.24 -9.85 -20.67
C PRO A 228 -13.80 -10.92 -21.66
N THR A 229 -13.48 -12.11 -21.13
CA THR A 229 -13.32 -13.33 -21.92
C THR A 229 -14.60 -13.53 -22.72
N LYS A 230 -14.51 -13.40 -24.04
CA LYS A 230 -15.50 -13.93 -24.97
C LYS A 230 -15.27 -15.43 -25.13
#